data_AF-A0A9E1NP88-F1
#
_entry.id   AF-A0A9E1NP88-F1
#
_cell.length_a   1.000
_cell.length_b   1.000
_cell.length_c   1.000
_cell.angle_alpha   90.00
_cell.angle_beta   90.00
_cell.angle_gamma   90.00
#
_symmetry.space_group_name_H-M   'P 1'
#
loop_
_entity.id
_entity.type
_entity.pdbx_description
1 polymer ?
#
loop_
_entity_poly.entity_id
_entity_poly.type
_entity_poly.pdbx_seq_one_letter_code
_entity_poly.pdbx_strand_id
1 'polypeptide(L)'
;MITCIALMWVAAIMSAAIDNIPFTAAMIPIIASLEAIGVNIAALCWCLALGVGMGGNGTHIGSTANVYIVTVSEKLAKTTGNPDLAITPYTWAKKGLPVMILTLIICTIVMYTFFDYYAQPLGA
;
A
#
# COMPACT_ATOMS: atom_id res chain seq x y z
N MET A 1 -2.06 3.74 -18.75
CA MET A 1 -2.56 4.64 -17.69
C MET A 1 -3.69 4.03 -16.86
N ILE A 2 -4.90 3.82 -17.41
CA ILE A 2 -6.06 3.33 -16.63
C ILE A 2 -5.74 2.02 -15.90
N THR A 3 -5.15 1.04 -16.57
CA THR A 3 -4.72 -0.23 -15.97
C THR A 3 -3.73 -0.05 -14.82
N CYS A 4 -2.82 0.92 -14.92
CA CYS A 4 -1.83 1.19 -13.87
C CYS A 4 -2.51 1.80 -12.63
N ILE A 5 -3.43 2.76 -12.84
CA ILE A 5 -4.21 3.34 -11.74
C ILE A 5 -5.10 2.26 -11.10
N ALA A 6 -5.75 1.41 -11.90
CA ALA A 6 -6.54 0.29 -11.38
C ALA A 6 -5.67 -0.67 -10.54
N LEU A 7 -4.47 -1.02 -11.03
CA LEU A 7 -3.51 -1.82 -10.30
C LEU A 7 -3.13 -1.16 -8.96
N MET A 8 -2.88 0.15 -8.94
CA MET A 8 -2.54 0.88 -7.72
C MET A 8 -3.63 0.77 -6.66
N TRP A 9 -4.90 0.94 -7.03
CA TRP A 9 -6.03 0.83 -6.10
C TRP A 9 -6.25 -0.61 -5.62
N VAL A 10 -6.16 -1.60 -6.51
CA VAL A 10 -6.25 -3.03 -6.14
C VAL A 10 -5.11 -3.40 -5.20
N ALA A 11 -3.88 -2.98 -5.53
CA ALA A 11 -2.70 -3.21 -4.71
C ALA A 11 -2.85 -2.59 -3.32
N ALA A 12 -3.45 -1.41 -3.22
CA ALA A 12 -3.67 -0.75 -1.94
C ALA A 12 -4.65 -1.51 -1.06
N ILE A 13 -5.79 -1.92 -1.63
CA ILE A 13 -6.81 -2.69 -0.90
C ILE A 13 -6.26 -4.05 -0.44
N MET A 14 -5.53 -4.73 -1.32
CA MET A 14 -4.94 -6.03 -1.00
C MET A 14 -3.81 -5.92 0.02
N SER A 15 -2.94 -4.93 -0.10
CA SER A 15 -1.87 -4.62 0.87
C SER A 15 -2.44 -4.31 2.26
N ALA A 16 -3.55 -3.57 2.31
CA ALA A 16 -4.27 -3.30 3.55
C ALA A 16 -4.79 -4.57 4.24
N ALA A 17 -4.95 -5.69 3.52
CA ALA A 17 -5.45 -6.95 4.05
C ALA A 17 -4.35 -7.99 4.34
N ILE A 18 -3.27 -8.04 3.54
CA ILE A 18 -2.33 -9.18 3.50
C ILE A 18 -0.86 -8.76 3.76
N ASP A 19 -0.58 -7.50 4.13
CA ASP A 19 0.77 -6.93 4.21
C ASP A 19 1.38 -6.60 2.82
N ASN A 20 2.23 -5.58 2.80
CA ASN A 20 2.81 -5.04 1.58
C ASN A 20 3.88 -5.96 0.98
N ILE A 21 4.67 -6.66 1.80
CA ILE A 21 5.75 -7.55 1.36
C ILE A 21 5.21 -8.75 0.56
N PRO A 22 4.33 -9.62 1.11
CA PRO A 22 3.88 -10.81 0.38
C PRO A 22 3.06 -10.46 -0.85
N PHE A 23 2.24 -9.39 -0.79
CA PHE A 23 1.48 -8.95 -1.96
C PHE A 23 2.41 -8.45 -3.08
N THR A 24 3.42 -7.65 -2.76
CA THR A 24 4.40 -7.19 -3.76
C THR A 24 5.15 -8.38 -4.37
N ALA A 25 5.59 -9.34 -3.55
CA ALA A 25 6.26 -10.54 -4.01
C ALA A 25 5.40 -11.35 -5.00
N ALA A 26 4.09 -11.44 -4.78
CA ALA A 26 3.16 -12.10 -5.69
C ALA A 26 2.94 -11.35 -7.01
N MET A 27 3.00 -10.01 -6.99
CA MET A 27 2.78 -9.18 -8.18
C MET A 27 4.00 -9.04 -9.09
N ILE A 28 5.22 -9.09 -8.55
CA ILE A 28 6.46 -9.03 -9.34
C ILE A 28 6.46 -10.01 -10.54
N PRO A 29 6.22 -11.32 -10.38
CA PRO A 29 6.25 -12.25 -11.51
C PRO A 29 5.12 -11.99 -12.52
N ILE A 30 3.97 -11.50 -12.06
CA ILE A 30 2.84 -11.15 -12.94
C ILE A 30 3.23 -9.97 -13.82
N ILE A 31 3.82 -8.92 -13.25
CA ILE A 31 4.28 -7.75 -14.02
C ILE A 31 5.41 -8.14 -14.97
N ALA A 32 6.38 -8.94 -14.52
CA ALA A 32 7.47 -9.44 -15.37
C ALA A 32 6.96 -10.26 -16.58
N SER A 33 5.87 -11.00 -16.41
CA SER A 33 5.25 -11.73 -17.53
C SER A 33 4.68 -10.80 -18.62
N LEU A 34 4.25 -9.58 -18.25
CA LEU A 34 3.80 -8.57 -19.20
C LEU A 34 4.97 -7.95 -19.97
N GLU A 35 6.11 -7.76 -19.32
CA GLU A 35 7.34 -7.32 -19.99
C GLU A 35 7.80 -8.32 -21.05
N ALA A 36 7.70 -9.62 -20.76
CA ALA A 36 8.08 -10.68 -21.70
C ALA A 36 7.27 -10.68 -23.01
N ILE A 37 6.07 -10.08 -23.02
CA ILE A 37 5.23 -9.91 -24.21
C ILE A 37 5.31 -8.50 -24.80
N GLY A 38 6.30 -7.70 -24.37
CA GLY A 38 6.61 -6.38 -24.92
C GLY A 38 5.82 -5.21 -24.32
N VAL A 39 5.13 -5.41 -23.20
CA VAL A 39 4.45 -4.31 -22.50
C VAL A 39 5.46 -3.50 -21.69
N ASN A 40 5.40 -2.17 -21.79
CA ASN A 40 6.17 -1.30 -20.90
C ASN A 40 5.62 -1.39 -19.47
N ILE A 41 6.44 -1.91 -18.56
CA ILE A 41 6.06 -2.15 -17.17
C ILE A 41 6.47 -1.02 -16.20
N ALA A 42 7.20 -0.01 -16.64
CA ALA A 42 7.75 1.01 -15.73
C ALA A 42 6.65 1.70 -14.89
N ALA A 43 5.59 2.16 -15.56
CA ALA A 43 4.46 2.78 -14.88
C ALA A 43 3.68 1.78 -14.01
N LEU A 44 3.64 0.48 -14.38
CA LEU A 44 3.01 -0.57 -13.57
C LEU A 44 3.80 -0.79 -12.26
N CYS A 45 5.13 -0.81 -12.33
CA CYS A 45 5.99 -0.94 -11.15
C CYS A 45 5.82 0.24 -10.19
N TRP A 46 5.76 1.48 -10.69
CA TRP A 46 5.49 2.66 -9.87
C TRP A 46 4.10 2.63 -9.24
N CYS A 47 3.07 2.31 -10.03
CA CYS A 47 1.71 2.17 -9.50
C CYS A 47 1.59 1.06 -8.46
N LEU A 48 2.27 -0.07 -8.64
CA LEU A 48 2.33 -1.12 -7.63
C LEU A 48 2.97 -0.59 -6.34
N ALA A 49 4.14 0.04 -6.44
CA ALA A 49 4.86 0.57 -5.28
C ALA A 49 4.05 1.62 -4.50
N LEU A 50 3.39 2.55 -5.21
CA LEU A 50 2.51 3.55 -4.61
C LEU A 50 1.29 2.88 -3.95
N GLY A 51 0.67 1.92 -4.64
CA GLY A 51 -0.50 1.20 -4.14
C GLY A 51 -0.19 0.43 -2.86
N VAL A 52 0.81 -0.44 -2.88
CA VAL A 52 1.17 -1.25 -1.69
C VAL A 52 1.68 -0.40 -0.54
N GLY A 53 2.44 0.66 -0.82
CA GLY A 53 3.01 1.56 0.17
C GLY A 53 1.94 2.38 0.90
N MET A 54 1.00 2.96 0.15
CA MET A 54 -0.11 3.71 0.76
C MET A 54 -1.14 2.78 1.40
N GLY A 55 -1.45 1.66 0.74
CA GLY A 55 -2.40 0.65 1.19
C GLY A 55 -2.08 0.03 2.54
N GLY A 56 -0.79 -0.20 2.83
CA GLY A 56 -0.36 -0.79 4.09
C GLY A 56 -0.79 0.00 5.32
N ASN A 57 -1.12 1.29 5.18
CA ASN A 57 -1.62 2.14 6.27
C ASN A 57 -3.12 1.96 6.56
N GLY A 58 -3.88 1.35 5.65
CA GLY A 58 -5.34 1.23 5.74
C GLY A 58 -5.79 0.42 6.95
N THR A 59 -5.03 -0.60 7.34
CA THR A 59 -5.32 -1.40 8.53
C THR A 59 -4.08 -1.63 9.39
N HIS A 60 -4.33 -2.00 10.63
CA HIS A 60 -3.30 -2.37 11.59
C HIS A 60 -2.47 -3.62 11.20
N ILE A 61 -2.95 -4.47 10.28
CA ILE A 61 -2.23 -5.66 9.79
C ILE A 61 -1.56 -5.44 8.43
N GLY A 62 -1.82 -4.32 7.77
CA GLY A 62 -1.31 -4.04 6.42
C GLY A 62 0.19 -3.75 6.35
N SER A 63 0.87 -3.68 7.50
CA SER A 63 2.33 -3.66 7.58
C SER A 63 2.82 -4.32 8.86
N THR A 64 3.99 -4.96 8.78
CA THR A 64 4.71 -5.45 9.97
C THR A 64 4.95 -4.36 11.02
N ALA A 65 5.22 -3.12 10.60
CA ALA A 65 5.38 -1.97 11.51
C ALA A 65 4.07 -1.64 12.26
N ASN A 66 2.92 -1.77 11.60
CA ASN A 66 1.61 -1.52 12.20
C ASN A 66 1.29 -2.57 13.27
N VAL A 67 1.56 -3.85 12.96
CA VAL A 67 1.38 -4.96 13.91
C VAL A 67 2.30 -4.78 15.12
N TYR A 68 3.54 -4.34 14.90
CA TYR A 68 4.48 -4.06 15.97
C TYR A 68 3.97 -2.97 16.92
N ILE A 69 3.53 -1.82 16.40
CA ILE A 69 3.05 -0.74 17.27
C ILE A 69 1.75 -1.11 18.00
N VAL A 70 0.86 -1.90 17.39
CA VAL A 70 -0.32 -2.46 18.09
C VAL A 70 0.14 -3.34 19.26
N THR A 71 1.08 -4.24 19.02
CA THR A 71 1.62 -5.12 20.07
C THR A 71 2.25 -4.33 21.22
N VAL A 72 3.00 -3.27 20.90
CA VAL A 72 3.57 -2.36 21.91
C VAL A 72 2.47 -1.64 22.69
N SER A 73 1.44 -1.15 22.01
CA SER A 73 0.31 -0.45 22.64
C SER A 73 -0.48 -1.36 23.60
N GLU A 74 -0.69 -2.62 23.23
CA GLU A 74 -1.36 -3.61 24.07
C GLU A 74 -0.51 -3.96 25.30
N LYS A 75 0.81 -4.08 25.14
CA LYS A 75 1.74 -4.29 26.26
C LYS A 75 1.70 -3.12 27.23
N LEU A 76 1.70 -1.89 26.72
CA LEU A 76 1.62 -0.68 27.53
C LEU A 76 0.30 -0.61 28.31
N ALA A 77 -0.83 -0.89 27.65
CA ALA A 77 -2.15 -0.92 28.28
C ALA A 77 -2.20 -1.89 29.46
N LYS A 78 -1.60 -3.08 29.30
CA LYS A 78 -1.49 -4.10 30.36
C LYS A 78 -0.59 -3.63 31.51
N THR A 79 0.56 -3.04 31.23
CA THR A 79 1.50 -2.61 32.28
C THR A 79 1.01 -1.41 33.09
N THR A 80 0.26 -0.50 32.47
CA THR A 80 -0.28 0.71 33.12
C THR A 80 -1.66 0.48 33.72
N GLY A 81 -2.30 -0.67 33.44
CA GLY A 81 -3.67 -0.96 33.87
C GLY A 81 -4.72 -0.09 33.18
N ASN A 82 -4.37 0.56 32.07
CA ASN A 82 -5.26 1.44 31.31
C ASN A 82 -5.57 0.83 29.93
N PRO A 83 -6.76 0.23 29.72
CA PRO A 83 -7.13 -0.41 28.46
C PRO A 83 -7.27 0.57 27.29
N ASP A 84 -7.49 1.87 27.54
CA ASP A 84 -7.68 2.88 26.49
C ASP A 84 -6.42 3.14 25.67
N LEU A 85 -5.26 2.69 26.15
CA LEU A 85 -3.98 2.79 25.45
C LEU A 85 -3.82 1.75 24.34
N ALA A 86 -4.61 0.67 24.35
CA ALA A 86 -4.53 -0.39 23.35
C ALA A 86 -5.14 0.07 22.02
N ILE A 87 -4.38 -0.04 20.94
CA ILE A 87 -4.86 0.31 19.61
C ILE A 87 -5.70 -0.86 19.08
N THR A 88 -7.02 -0.66 19.02
CA THR A 88 -7.93 -1.65 18.43
C THR A 88 -7.94 -1.56 16.89
N PRO A 89 -8.35 -2.64 16.19
CA PRO A 89 -8.55 -2.62 14.74
C PRO A 89 -9.45 -1.48 14.27
N TYR A 90 -10.51 -1.19 15.03
CA TYR A 90 -11.45 -0.11 14.74
C TYR A 90 -10.80 1.27 14.92
N THR A 91 -10.07 1.48 16.02
CA THR A 91 -9.34 2.73 16.29
C THR A 91 -8.34 3.03 15.18
N TRP A 92 -7.62 2.02 14.70
CA TRP A 92 -6.72 2.15 13.55
C TRP A 92 -7.50 2.49 12.30
N ALA A 93 -8.48 1.66 11.90
CA ALA A 93 -9.22 1.82 10.65
C ALA A 93 -9.89 3.19 10.52
N LYS A 94 -10.42 3.74 11.62
CA LYS A 94 -11.03 5.07 11.68
C LYS A 94 -10.07 6.20 11.27
N LYS A 95 -8.77 6.03 11.44
CA LYS A 95 -7.72 7.00 11.04
C LYS A 95 -6.97 6.57 9.78
N GLY A 96 -6.60 5.29 9.71
CA GLY A 96 -5.82 4.70 8.63
C GLY A 96 -6.55 4.68 7.28
N LEU A 97 -7.83 4.31 7.25
CA LEU A 97 -8.59 4.25 6.00
C LEU A 97 -8.77 5.64 5.35
N PRO A 98 -9.16 6.71 6.08
CA PRO A 98 -9.19 8.05 5.50
C PRO A 98 -7.83 8.52 4.98
N VAL A 99 -6.75 8.25 5.72
CA VAL A 99 -5.39 8.61 5.31
C VAL A 99 -5.00 7.85 4.04
N MET A 100 -5.25 6.54 3.98
CA MET A 100 -5.00 5.70 2.80
C MET A 100 -5.75 6.23 1.58
N ILE A 101 -7.05 6.54 1.70
CA ILE A 101 -7.84 7.05 0.57
C ILE A 101 -7.30 8.40 0.10
N LEU A 102 -7.00 9.31 1.04
CA LEU A 102 -6.47 10.63 0.69
C LEU A 102 -5.12 10.51 -0.04
N THR A 103 -4.21 9.69 0.45
CA THR A 103 -2.91 9.48 -0.21
C THR A 103 -3.06 8.79 -1.56
N LEU A 104 -3.97 7.84 -1.72
CA LEU A 104 -4.26 7.22 -3.02
C LEU A 104 -4.85 8.20 -4.04
N ILE A 105 -5.69 9.14 -3.60
CA ILE A 105 -6.18 10.23 -4.46
C ILE A 105 -5.00 11.11 -4.91
N ILE A 106 -4.11 11.49 -3.99
CA ILE A 106 -2.91 12.27 -4.32
C ILE A 106 -2.03 11.49 -5.32
N CYS A 107 -1.78 10.20 -5.07
CA CYS A 107 -1.03 9.35 -5.99
C CYS A 107 -1.72 9.22 -7.36
N THR A 108 -3.05 9.17 -7.39
CA THR A 108 -3.82 9.15 -8.65
C THR A 108 -3.62 10.43 -9.44
N ILE A 109 -3.66 11.59 -8.77
CA ILE A 109 -3.40 12.89 -9.41
C ILE A 109 -1.98 12.93 -9.96
N VAL A 110 -0.97 12.55 -9.14
CA VAL A 110 0.44 12.51 -9.55
C VAL A 110 0.65 11.60 -10.76
N MET A 111 0.09 10.38 -10.72
CA MET A 111 0.21 9.43 -11.82
C MET A 111 -0.53 9.89 -13.08
N TYR A 112 -1.62 10.65 -12.94
CA TYR A 112 -2.34 11.22 -14.07
C TYR A 112 -1.59 12.38 -14.71
N THR A 113 -0.99 13.27 -13.91
CA THR A 113 -0.28 14.46 -14.41
C THR A 113 1.12 14.17 -14.93
N PHE A 114 1.82 13.21 -14.34
CA PHE A 114 3.21 12.87 -14.66
C PHE A 114 3.34 11.47 -15.30
N PHE A 115 2.28 10.95 -15.91
CA PHE A 115 2.26 9.59 -16.45
C PHE A 115 3.44 9.32 -17.39
N ASP A 116 3.72 10.25 -18.32
CA ASP A 116 4.77 10.09 -19.33
C ASP A 116 6.17 9.98 -18.70
N TYR A 117 6.40 10.66 -17.58
CA TYR A 117 7.65 10.55 -16.82
C TYR A 117 7.79 9.16 -16.20
N TYR A 118 6.74 8.67 -15.53
CA TYR A 118 6.75 7.35 -14.89
C TYR A 118 6.68 6.18 -15.88
N ALA A 119 6.30 6.44 -17.13
CA ALA A 119 6.28 5.45 -18.20
C ALA A 119 7.63 5.30 -18.91
N GLN A 120 8.64 6.11 -18.59
CA GLN A 120 9.97 5.95 -19.16
C GLN A 120 10.58 4.60 -18.73
N PRO A 121 11.31 3.89 -19.63
CA PRO A 121 11.94 2.62 -19.30
C PRO A 121 12.84 2.75 -18.08
N LEU A 122 12.76 1.79 -17.17
CA LEU A 122 13.61 1.74 -15.98
C LEU A 122 15.05 1.43 -16.43
N GLY A 123 15.92 2.45 -16.42
CA GLY A 123 17.33 2.32 -16.82
C GLY A 123 17.73 3.06 -18.10
N ALA A 124 16.88 3.96 -18.62
CA ALA A 124 17.26 4.95 -19.63
C ALA A 124 17.96 6.18 -19.00
#